data_AF-A0A2W6P1U4-F1
#
_entry.id   AF-A0A2W6P1U4-F1
#
_cell.length_a   1.000
_cell.length_b   1.000
_cell.length_c   1.000
_cell.angle_alpha   90.00
_cell.angle_beta   90.00
_cell.angle_gamma   90.00
#
_symmetry.space_group_name_H-M   'P 1'
#
loop_
_entity.id
_entity.type
_entity.pdbx_description
1 polymer ?
#
loop_
_entity_poly.entity_id
_entity_poly.type
_entity_poly.pdbx_seq_one_letter_code
_entity_poly.pdbx_strand_id
1 'polypeptide(L)'
;MNVKEGKTVNCNKKISGTGYYFGEVKINIKNALGVSMGTDSSQTRQILTNKHATVYPYHYDPYSNKVMAEPARTDWARTTSVKWDSNDRYEYIKKYSELYPNNGWNWSGNVTHTHHVRPRNLGGTNAFDNIIPIPARVHESIVSPWFVGY
;
A
#
# COMPACT_ATOMS: atom_id res chain seq x y z
N MET A 1 -22.80 -18.51 -13.04
CA MET A 1 -22.39 -18.12 -14.40
C MET A 1 -22.19 -19.39 -15.20
N ASN A 2 -22.82 -19.49 -16.38
CA ASN A 2 -22.57 -20.61 -17.30
C ASN A 2 -21.34 -20.26 -18.13
N VAL A 3 -20.17 -20.79 -17.72
CA VAL A 3 -18.91 -20.60 -18.45
C VAL A 3 -18.87 -21.63 -19.58
N LYS A 4 -18.73 -21.16 -20.82
CA LYS A 4 -18.54 -22.03 -21.98
C LYS A 4 -17.04 -22.28 -22.16
N GLU A 5 -16.68 -23.48 -22.60
CA GLU A 5 -15.29 -23.83 -22.91
C GLU A 5 -14.68 -22.84 -23.91
N GLY A 6 -13.42 -22.44 -23.65
CA GLY A 6 -12.69 -21.49 -24.48
C GLY A 6 -13.22 -20.05 -24.46
N LYS A 7 -14.10 -19.68 -23.50
CA LYS A 7 -14.61 -18.30 -23.37
C LYS A 7 -14.07 -17.59 -22.13
N THR A 8 -13.71 -16.32 -22.31
CA THR A 8 -13.37 -15.40 -21.22
C THR A 8 -14.61 -15.01 -20.45
N VAL A 9 -14.50 -15.01 -19.13
CA VAL A 9 -15.52 -14.48 -18.22
C VAL A 9 -14.95 -13.23 -17.57
N ASN A 10 -15.66 -12.12 -17.71
CA ASN A 10 -15.31 -10.87 -17.05
C ASN A 10 -16.22 -10.67 -15.83
N CYS A 11 -15.61 -10.35 -14.69
CA CYS A 11 -16.31 -9.96 -13.48
C CYS A 11 -15.85 -8.56 -13.10
N ASN A 12 -16.79 -7.63 -12.97
CA ASN A 12 -16.54 -6.29 -12.48
C ASN A 12 -17.19 -6.14 -11.11
N LYS A 13 -16.38 -5.84 -10.09
CA LYS A 13 -16.87 -5.57 -8.73
C LYS A 13 -16.42 -4.19 -8.30
N LYS A 14 -17.35 -3.42 -7.73
CA LYS A 14 -17.03 -2.15 -7.08
C LYS A 14 -16.27 -2.42 -5.78
N ILE A 15 -15.12 -1.77 -5.63
CA ILE A 15 -14.39 -1.69 -4.36
C ILE A 15 -15.02 -0.56 -3.55
N SER A 16 -15.42 -0.85 -2.30
CA SER A 16 -16.13 0.10 -1.43
C SER A 16 -15.32 0.56 -0.22
N GLY A 17 -14.12 0.02 -0.03
CA GLY A 17 -13.25 0.35 1.09
C GLY A 17 -11.79 0.07 0.78
N THR A 18 -10.93 0.52 1.67
CA THR A 18 -9.51 0.16 1.63
C THR A 18 -9.36 -1.26 2.15
N GLY A 19 -8.69 -2.11 1.40
CA GLY A 19 -8.66 -3.53 1.69
C GLY A 19 -7.70 -4.30 0.82
N TYR A 20 -7.43 -5.51 1.28
CA TYR A 20 -6.70 -6.49 0.51
C TYR A 20 -7.68 -7.36 -0.29
N TYR A 21 -7.57 -7.30 -1.60
CA TYR A 21 -8.48 -7.96 -2.53
C TYR A 21 -7.76 -9.07 -3.31
N PHE A 22 -8.46 -10.18 -3.56
CA PHE A 22 -8.02 -11.25 -4.45
C PHE A 22 -9.24 -11.84 -5.17
N GLY A 23 -9.02 -12.45 -6.33
CA GLY A 23 -10.02 -13.23 -7.03
C GLY A 23 -9.88 -14.71 -6.69
N GLU A 24 -11.00 -15.39 -6.46
CA GLU A 24 -11.06 -16.85 -6.36
C GLU A 24 -11.93 -17.38 -7.51
N VAL A 25 -11.42 -18.38 -8.21
CA VAL A 25 -12.17 -19.18 -9.17
C VAL A 25 -12.38 -20.55 -8.56
N LYS A 26 -13.65 -20.96 -8.43
CA LYS A 26 -14.05 -22.27 -7.91
C LYS A 26 -14.86 -23.02 -8.95
N ILE A 27 -14.37 -24.18 -9.37
CA ILE A 27 -14.99 -25.05 -10.37
C ILE A 27 -15.62 -26.23 -9.64
N ASN A 28 -16.92 -26.45 -9.80
CA ASN A 28 -17.60 -27.63 -9.26
C ASN A 28 -17.99 -28.53 -10.43
N ILE A 29 -17.47 -29.75 -10.44
CA ILE A 29 -17.71 -30.73 -11.50
C ILE A 29 -18.91 -31.57 -11.09
N LYS A 30 -19.91 -31.66 -11.96
CA LYS A 30 -21.07 -32.55 -11.78
C LYS A 30 -21.19 -33.50 -12.96
N ASN A 31 -21.58 -34.74 -12.71
CA ASN A 31 -21.91 -35.66 -13.79
C ASN A 31 -23.28 -35.32 -14.41
N ALA A 32 -23.67 -36.06 -15.45
CA ALA A 32 -24.95 -35.85 -16.15
C ALA A 32 -26.19 -36.04 -15.26
N LEU A 33 -26.06 -36.74 -14.13
CA LEU A 33 -27.13 -36.93 -13.14
C LEU A 33 -27.15 -35.81 -12.07
N GLY A 34 -26.28 -34.80 -12.19
CA GLY A 34 -26.16 -33.69 -11.24
C GLY A 34 -25.37 -34.02 -9.97
N VAL A 35 -24.78 -35.22 -9.86
CA VAL A 35 -23.95 -35.64 -8.72
C VAL A 35 -22.60 -34.94 -8.78
N SER A 36 -22.19 -34.34 -7.66
CA SER A 36 -20.89 -33.68 -7.53
C SER A 36 -19.76 -34.70 -7.61
N MET A 37 -18.85 -34.52 -8.58
CA MET A 37 -17.67 -35.36 -8.82
C MET A 37 -16.40 -34.77 -8.19
N GLY A 38 -16.43 -33.49 -7.81
CA GLY A 38 -15.29 -32.82 -7.20
C GLY A 38 -15.36 -31.31 -7.34
N THR A 39 -14.43 -30.64 -6.67
CA THR A 39 -14.25 -29.20 -6.73
C THR A 39 -12.77 -28.89 -6.91
N ASP A 40 -12.46 -27.94 -7.79
CA ASP A 40 -11.13 -27.37 -7.94
C ASP A 40 -11.19 -25.85 -7.71
N SER A 41 -10.10 -25.25 -7.26
CA SER A 41 -10.05 -23.82 -7.00
C SER A 41 -8.66 -23.23 -7.22
N SER A 42 -8.63 -22.00 -7.72
CA SER A 42 -7.42 -21.19 -7.86
C SER A 42 -7.67 -19.76 -7.39
N GLN A 43 -6.65 -19.13 -6.82
CA GLN A 43 -6.70 -17.77 -6.30
C GLN A 43 -5.63 -16.90 -6.97
N THR A 44 -5.98 -15.64 -7.24
CA THR A 44 -4.97 -14.65 -7.63
C THR A 44 -4.13 -14.25 -6.43
N ARG A 45 -2.99 -13.58 -6.67
CA ARG A 45 -2.32 -12.84 -5.59
C ARG A 45 -3.27 -11.83 -4.94
N GLN A 46 -3.04 -11.59 -3.67
CA GLN A 46 -3.70 -10.52 -2.93
C GLN A 46 -3.07 -9.16 -3.30
N ILE A 47 -3.90 -8.13 -3.42
CA ILE A 47 -3.49 -6.77 -3.77
C ILE A 47 -4.17 -5.80 -2.82
N LEU A 48 -3.39 -4.92 -2.18
CA LEU A 48 -3.93 -3.82 -1.39
C LEU A 48 -4.41 -2.69 -2.31
N THR A 49 -5.65 -2.27 -2.13
CA THR A 49 -6.18 -1.06 -2.79
C THR A 49 -6.88 -0.15 -1.79
N ASN A 50 -6.94 1.14 -2.11
CA ASN A 50 -7.82 2.08 -1.39
C ASN A 50 -9.28 2.00 -1.88
N LYS A 51 -10.19 2.81 -1.32
CA LYS A 51 -11.62 2.82 -1.70
C LYS A 51 -11.90 3.24 -3.15
N HIS A 52 -10.89 3.72 -3.87
CA HIS A 52 -10.98 4.08 -5.29
C HIS A 52 -10.40 3.02 -6.22
N ALA A 53 -10.13 1.81 -5.70
CA ALA A 53 -9.47 0.73 -6.43
C ALA A 53 -8.05 1.06 -6.91
N THR A 54 -7.39 2.04 -6.30
CA THR A 54 -5.98 2.35 -6.58
C THR A 54 -5.08 1.44 -5.76
N VAL A 55 -4.16 0.75 -6.42
CA VAL A 55 -3.17 -0.14 -5.78
C VAL A 55 -2.26 0.66 -4.84
N TYR A 56 -1.89 0.08 -3.70
CA TYR A 56 -0.94 0.69 -2.77
C TYR A 56 0.38 1.02 -3.47
N PRO A 57 0.89 2.26 -3.35
CA PRO A 57 2.13 2.63 -4.00
C PRO A 57 3.32 1.91 -3.37
N TYR A 58 4.29 1.57 -4.20
CA TYR A 58 5.57 1.02 -3.76
C TYR A 58 6.62 2.12 -3.74
N HIS A 59 7.42 2.15 -2.67
CA HIS A 59 8.63 2.95 -2.60
C HIS A 59 9.71 2.20 -1.82
N TYR A 60 10.93 2.25 -2.34
CA TYR A 60 12.12 1.65 -1.75
C TYR A 60 13.19 2.71 -1.60
N ASP A 61 13.74 2.81 -0.41
CA ASP A 61 14.86 3.70 -0.11
C ASP A 61 16.17 2.91 -0.20
N PRO A 62 17.02 3.17 -1.22
CA PRO A 62 18.18 2.34 -1.52
C PRO A 62 19.32 2.49 -0.52
N TYR A 63 19.31 3.51 0.34
CA TYR A 63 20.41 3.71 1.30
C TYR A 63 20.10 3.06 2.65
N SER A 64 18.84 3.07 3.08
CA SER A 64 18.41 2.38 4.31
C SER A 64 17.90 0.95 4.09
N ASN A 65 17.73 0.54 2.83
CA ASN A 65 17.05 -0.69 2.40
C ASN A 65 15.60 -0.81 2.91
N LYS A 66 14.99 0.31 3.31
CA LYS A 66 13.63 0.34 3.83
C LYS A 66 12.63 0.39 2.68
N VAL A 67 11.54 -0.36 2.85
CA VAL A 67 10.37 -0.29 1.97
C VAL A 67 9.26 0.47 2.70
N MET A 68 8.51 1.28 1.96
CA MET A 68 7.21 1.75 2.41
C MET A 68 6.25 0.56 2.44
N ALA A 69 6.22 -0.13 3.58
CA ALA A 69 5.54 -1.40 3.73
C ALA A 69 4.01 -1.24 3.68
N GLU A 70 3.34 -2.24 3.08
CA GLU A 70 1.89 -2.31 3.15
C GLU A 70 1.42 -2.43 4.61
N PRO A 71 0.31 -1.77 4.99
CA PRO A 71 -0.25 -1.86 6.33
C PRO A 71 -0.72 -3.28 6.65
N ALA A 72 -0.31 -3.87 7.77
CA ALA A 72 -0.76 -5.21 8.18
C ALA A 72 -2.31 -5.36 8.30
N ARG A 73 -3.03 -4.24 8.44
CA ARG A 73 -4.49 -4.14 8.53
C ARG A 73 -4.97 -2.82 7.91
N THR A 74 -6.17 -2.79 7.31
CA THR A 74 -6.68 -1.63 6.54
C THR A 74 -7.76 -0.82 7.25
N ASP A 75 -7.92 -1.02 8.56
CA ASP A 75 -8.94 -0.40 9.42
C ASP A 75 -8.33 0.59 10.41
N TRP A 76 -7.29 1.31 9.98
CA TRP A 76 -6.70 2.37 10.81
C TRP A 76 -7.72 3.48 11.06
N ALA A 77 -8.07 3.68 12.34
CA ALA A 77 -8.90 4.79 12.76
C ALA A 77 -8.17 6.13 12.57
N ARG A 78 -8.92 7.19 12.29
CA ARG A 78 -8.39 8.55 12.31
C ARG A 78 -8.04 8.94 13.74
N THR A 79 -6.89 9.57 13.89
CA THR A 79 -6.39 10.08 15.18
C THR A 79 -5.98 11.54 15.04
N THR A 80 -5.86 12.24 16.17
CA THR A 80 -5.15 13.51 16.19
C THR A 80 -3.74 13.30 15.68
N SER A 81 -3.33 14.10 14.70
CA SER A 81 -1.98 14.03 14.13
C SER A 81 -0.96 14.38 15.20
N VAL A 82 0.08 13.56 15.35
CA VAL A 82 1.27 13.95 16.10
C VAL A 82 1.86 15.23 15.47
N LYS A 83 2.33 16.15 16.31
CA LYS A 83 3.01 17.37 15.83
C LYS A 83 4.25 16.95 15.04
N TRP A 84 4.49 17.60 13.90
CA TRP A 84 5.70 17.44 13.09
C TRP A 84 6.10 18.82 12.59
N ASP A 85 7.23 19.32 13.04
CA ASP A 85 7.74 20.64 12.69
C ASP A 85 9.13 20.60 12.02
N SER A 86 9.70 21.78 11.79
CA SER A 86 11.01 21.92 11.15
C SER A 86 12.13 21.29 11.98
N ASN A 87 12.02 21.26 13.30
CA ASN A 87 13.01 20.65 14.17
C ASN A 87 12.92 19.12 14.09
N ASP A 88 11.71 18.55 14.12
CA ASP A 88 11.52 17.10 13.92
C ASP A 88 12.11 16.63 12.58
N ARG A 89 11.87 17.42 11.52
CA ARG A 89 12.44 17.17 10.20
C ARG A 89 13.96 17.22 10.21
N TYR A 90 14.54 18.23 10.86
CA TYR A 90 16.00 18.36 10.97
C TYR A 90 16.62 17.18 11.71
N GLU A 91 16.07 16.78 12.86
CA GLU A 91 16.58 15.66 13.66
C GLU A 91 16.49 14.33 12.91
N TYR A 92 15.41 14.10 12.15
CA TYR A 92 15.32 12.93 11.28
C TYR A 92 16.43 12.93 10.22
N ILE A 93 16.63 14.04 9.50
CA ILE A 93 17.64 14.14 8.43
C ILE A 93 19.04 13.96 8.99
N LYS A 94 19.33 14.56 10.15
CA LYS A 94 20.60 14.42 10.85
C LYS A 94 20.85 12.96 11.20
N LYS A 95 19.93 12.32 11.94
CA LYS A 95 20.05 10.90 12.32
C LYS A 95 20.17 9.99 11.10
N TYR A 96 19.39 10.24 10.06
CA TYR A 96 19.45 9.48 8.82
C TYR A 96 20.83 9.60 8.16
N SER A 97 21.37 10.80 8.08
CA SER A 97 22.67 11.04 7.47
C SER A 97 23.84 10.52 8.31
N GLU A 98 23.69 10.47 9.64
CA GLU A 98 24.66 9.83 10.54
C GLU A 98 24.68 8.29 10.35
N LEU A 99 23.52 7.66 10.19
CA LEU A 99 23.41 6.21 9.94
C LEU A 99 23.85 5.82 8.53
N TYR A 100 23.58 6.69 7.56
CA TYR A 100 23.85 6.47 6.14
C TYR A 100 24.69 7.62 5.57
N PRO A 101 25.98 7.74 5.94
CA PRO A 101 26.81 8.91 5.62
C PRO A 101 27.00 9.17 4.13
N ASN A 102 26.87 8.13 3.29
CA ASN A 102 26.97 8.23 1.83
C ASN A 102 25.59 8.25 1.15
N ASN A 103 24.52 8.62 1.87
CA ASN A 103 23.22 8.77 1.24
C ASN A 103 23.24 9.92 0.23
N GLY A 104 22.71 9.68 -0.97
CA GLY A 104 22.63 10.68 -2.03
C GLY A 104 21.33 11.49 -2.04
N TRP A 105 20.60 11.53 -0.92
CA TRP A 105 19.35 12.29 -0.87
C TRP A 105 19.62 13.80 -0.91
N ASN A 106 18.96 14.51 -1.82
CA ASN A 106 18.90 15.96 -1.78
C ASN A 106 17.77 16.38 -0.84
N TRP A 107 18.13 16.76 0.38
CA TRP A 107 17.20 17.17 1.44
C TRP A 107 16.56 18.55 1.23
N SER A 108 16.69 19.15 0.05
CA SER A 108 15.81 20.26 -0.31
C SER A 108 14.36 19.78 -0.35
N GLY A 109 13.47 20.51 0.31
CA GLY A 109 12.06 20.12 0.44
C GLY A 109 11.35 19.90 -0.89
N ASN A 110 11.76 20.58 -1.96
CA ASN A 110 11.20 20.38 -3.30
C ASN A 110 11.72 19.12 -4.03
N VAL A 111 12.72 18.42 -3.49
CA VAL A 111 13.30 17.21 -4.10
C VAL A 111 13.01 15.98 -3.25
N THR A 112 13.26 16.05 -1.93
CA THR A 112 13.06 14.92 -1.01
C THR A 112 12.17 15.32 0.16
N HIS A 113 11.13 14.52 0.37
CA HIS A 113 10.25 14.60 1.51
C HIS A 113 10.57 13.50 2.52
N THR A 114 10.37 13.83 3.80
CA THR A 114 10.29 12.86 4.90
C THR A 114 8.86 12.37 5.00
N HIS A 115 8.60 11.14 4.58
CA HIS A 115 7.25 10.57 4.53
C HIS A 115 7.00 9.63 5.71
N HIS A 116 5.90 9.84 6.42
CA HIS A 116 5.40 8.89 7.43
C HIS A 116 4.71 7.70 6.76
N VAL A 117 5.33 6.50 6.81
CA VAL A 117 4.84 5.25 6.22
C VAL A 117 3.41 4.94 6.68
N ARG A 118 3.16 5.01 7.99
CA ARG A 118 1.82 5.20 8.53
C ARG A 118 1.58 6.69 8.73
N PRO A 119 0.56 7.30 8.07
CA PRO A 119 0.29 8.73 8.22
C PRO A 119 -0.06 9.14 9.65
N ARG A 120 0.34 10.37 10.02
CA ARG A 120 0.13 10.93 11.37
C ARG A 120 -1.34 10.99 11.78
N ASN A 121 -2.23 11.30 10.84
CA ASN A 121 -3.68 11.35 11.05
C ASN A 121 -4.36 9.97 11.08
N LEU A 122 -3.59 8.89 10.92
CA LEU A 122 -4.03 7.51 10.97
C LEU A 122 -3.29 6.71 12.05
N GLY A 123 -2.71 7.38 13.05
CA GLY A 123 -1.99 6.76 14.17
C GLY A 123 -0.50 6.52 13.93
N GLY A 124 0.09 7.13 12.91
CA GLY A 124 1.55 7.14 12.70
C GLY A 124 2.29 8.04 13.69
N THR A 125 3.50 7.63 14.08
CA THR A 125 4.36 8.35 15.04
C THR A 125 5.53 9.04 14.32
N ASN A 126 6.26 9.91 15.02
CA ASN A 126 7.52 10.50 14.53
C ASN A 126 8.73 9.57 14.72
N ALA A 127 8.50 8.29 15.05
CA ALA A 127 9.58 7.35 15.22
C ALA A 127 10.32 7.15 13.89
N PHE A 128 11.65 6.99 13.97
CA PHE A 128 12.52 6.90 12.79
C PHE A 128 12.14 5.73 11.86
N ASP A 129 11.68 4.62 12.43
CA ASP A 129 11.16 3.44 11.73
C ASP A 129 9.78 3.66 11.08
N ASN A 130 9.05 4.71 11.43
CA ASN A 130 7.83 5.11 10.72
C ASN A 130 8.08 6.15 9.62
N ILE A 131 9.31 6.66 9.45
CA ILE A 131 9.60 7.71 8.46
C ILE A 131 10.57 7.18 7.40
N ILE A 132 10.32 7.49 6.12
CA ILE A 132 11.17 7.10 5.00
C ILE A 132 11.41 8.31 4.09
N PRO A 133 12.62 8.50 3.52
CA PRO A 133 12.85 9.53 2.52
C PRO A 133 12.21 9.11 1.20
N ILE A 134 11.57 10.04 0.52
CA ILE A 134 10.89 9.77 -0.76
C ILE A 134 11.00 10.99 -1.68
N PRO A 135 11.08 10.83 -3.01
CA PRO A 135 11.04 11.96 -3.93
C PRO A 135 9.75 12.78 -3.76
N ALA A 136 9.86 14.10 -3.75
CA ALA A 136 8.73 15.01 -3.52
C ALA A 136 7.57 14.74 -4.50
N ARG A 137 7.89 14.53 -5.78
CA ARG A 137 6.90 14.19 -6.82
C ARG A 137 6.13 12.91 -6.51
N VAL A 138 6.80 11.86 -6.03
CA VAL A 138 6.15 10.59 -5.68
C VAL A 138 5.25 10.80 -4.45
N HIS A 139 5.74 11.53 -3.45
CA HIS A 139 4.96 11.83 -2.25
C HIS A 139 3.66 12.60 -2.56
N GLU A 140 3.75 13.63 -3.40
CA GLU A 140 2.63 14.54 -3.69
C GLU A 140 1.65 13.97 -4.72
N SER A 141 2.15 13.32 -5.78
CA SER A 141 1.31 12.90 -6.90
C SER A 141 0.77 11.47 -6.77
N ILE A 142 1.36 10.64 -5.90
CA ILE A 142 1.03 9.21 -5.82
C ILE A 142 0.64 8.83 -4.38
N VAL A 143 1.54 9.04 -3.43
CA VAL A 143 1.35 8.54 -2.06
C VAL A 143 0.26 9.31 -1.32
N SER A 144 0.32 10.64 -1.33
CA SER A 144 -0.69 11.47 -0.65
C SER A 144 -2.10 11.24 -1.22
N PRO A 145 -2.31 11.22 -2.56
CA PRO A 145 -3.61 10.88 -3.14
C PRO A 145 -4.11 9.48 -2.78
N TRP A 146 -3.21 8.49 -2.66
CA TRP A 146 -3.62 7.15 -2.24
C TRP A 146 -4.27 7.18 -0.85
N PHE A 147 -3.64 7.88 0.11
CA PHE A 147 -4.15 8.00 1.49
C PHE A 147 -5.38 8.91 1.64
N VAL A 148 -5.66 9.80 0.68
CA VAL A 148 -6.96 10.51 0.60
C VAL A 148 -8.11 9.50 0.40
N GLY A 149 -7.82 8.43 -0.33
CA GLY A 149 -8.73 7.31 -0.56
C GLY A 149 -8.77 6.26 0.55
N TYR A 150 -7.91 6.36 1.58
CA TYR A 150 -7.87 5.42 2.70
C TYR A 150 -9.16 5.50 3.53
#